data_AF-A0A850EKA9-F1
#
_entry.id   AF-A0A850EKA9-F1
#
_cell.length_a   1.000
_cell.length_b   1.000
_cell.length_c   1.000
_cell.angle_alpha   90.00
_cell.angle_beta   90.00
_cell.angle_gamma   90.00
#
_symmetry.space_group_name_H-M   'P 1'
#
loop_
_entity.id
_entity.type
_entity.pdbx_description
1 polymer ?
#
loop_
_entity_poly.entity_id
_entity_poly.type
_entity_poly.pdbx_seq_one_letter_code
_entity_poly.pdbx_strand_id
1 'polypeptide(L)' 'MPQWLCHQMMKAFYKKDRRQIKLLNECWFFYRNADEFPGEARY' A
#
# COMPACT_ATOMS: atom_id res chain seq x y z
N MET A 1 5.03 -1.29 6.27
CA MET A 1 4.21 -0.16 5.83
C MET A 1 4.49 1.03 6.73
N PRO A 2 4.68 2.23 6.20
CA PRO A 2 4.77 3.44 7.01
C PRO A 2 3.47 3.68 7.80
N GLN A 3 3.59 4.38 8.94
CA GLN A 3 2.50 4.58 9.90
C GLN A 3 1.26 5.25 9.29
N TRP A 4 1.45 6.15 8.32
CA TRP A 4 0.33 6.78 7.60
C TRP A 4 -0.52 5.76 6.83
N LEU A 5 0.11 4.73 6.26
CA LEU A 5 -0.56 3.70 5.47
C LEU A 5 -1.31 2.72 6.37
N CYS A 6 -0.74 2.39 7.53
CA CYS A 6 -1.43 1.63 8.58
C CYS A 6 -2.71 2.34 9.06
N HIS A 7 -2.68 3.67 9.27
CA HIS A 7 -3.87 4.43 9.63
C HIS A 7 -4.95 4.42 8.53
N GLN A 8 -4.55 4.47 7.26
CA GLN A 8 -5.49 4.38 6.12
C GLN A 8 -6.15 2.99 6.06
N MET A 9 -5.38 1.91 6.22
CA MET A 9 -5.92 0.55 6.30
C MET A 9 -6.87 0.36 7.47
N MET A 10 -6.53 0.90 8.64
CA MET A 10 -7.38 0.81 9.84
C MET A 10 -8.73 1.49 9.59
N LYS A 11 -8.75 2.69 8.98
CA LYS A 11 -9.99 3.36 8.58
C LYS A 11 -10.80 2.55 7.56
N ALA A 12 -10.15 1.98 6.55
CA ALA A 12 -10.80 1.14 5.54
C ALA A 12 -11.40 -0.14 6.17
N PHE A 13 -10.69 -0.74 7.13
CA PHE A 13 -11.15 -1.89 7.90
C PHE A 13 -12.41 -1.59 8.71
N TYR A 14 -12.43 -0.48 9.45
CA TYR A 14 -13.63 -0.06 10.19
C TYR A 14 -14.84 0.19 9.27
N LYS A 15 -14.60 0.71 8.06
CA LYS A 15 -15.63 0.90 7.03
C LYS A 15 -16.01 -0.38 6.28
N LYS A 16 -15.35 -1.51 6.57
CA LYS A 16 -15.45 -2.78 5.83
C LYS A 16 -15.20 -2.60 4.31
N ASP A 17 -14.39 -1.62 3.93
CA ASP A 17 -14.06 -1.35 2.53
C ASP A 17 -12.91 -2.26 2.06
N ARG A 18 -13.28 -3.47 1.62
CA ARG A 18 -12.33 -4.47 1.13
C ARG A 18 -11.59 -4.01 -0.13
N ARG A 19 -12.18 -3.12 -0.94
CA ARG A 19 -11.57 -2.61 -2.17
C ARG A 19 -10.43 -1.66 -1.81
N GLN A 20 -10.68 -0.74 -0.87
CA GLN A 20 -9.66 0.18 -0.38
C GLN A 20 -8.50 -0.56 0.30
N ILE A 21 -8.78 -1.60 1.09
CA ILE A 21 -7.71 -2.42 1.69
C ILE A 21 -6.85 -3.10 0.62
N LYS A 22 -7.48 -3.69 -0.41
CA LYS A 22 -6.75 -4.35 -1.50
C LYS A 22 -5.85 -3.36 -2.24
N LEU A 23 -6.38 -2.19 -2.60
CA LEU A 23 -5.62 -1.14 -3.28
C LEU A 23 -4.43 -0.66 -2.43
N LEU A 24 -4.65 -0.35 -1.15
CA LEU A 24 -3.59 0.13 -0.25
C LEU A 24 -2.48 -0.91 -0.07
N ASN A 25 -2.82 -2.20 -0.03
CA ASN A 25 -1.84 -3.28 -0.01
C ASN A 25 -1.07 -3.36 -1.33
N GLU A 26 -1.74 -3.30 -2.48
CA GLU A 26 -1.09 -3.29 -3.80
C GLU A 26 -0.12 -2.12 -3.95
N CYS A 27 -0.53 -0.91 -3.54
CA CYS A 27 0.36 0.27 -3.52
C CYS A 27 1.60 0.06 -2.64
N TRP A 28 1.44 -0.56 -1.46
CA TRP A 28 2.57 -0.87 -0.59
C TRP A 28 3.52 -1.89 -1.20
N PHE A 29 3.00 -2.95 -1.82
CA PHE A 29 3.84 -3.93 -2.49
C PHE A 29 4.61 -3.30 -3.64
N PHE A 30 3.96 -2.48 -4.47
CA PHE A 30 4.63 -1.74 -5.53
C PHE A 30 5.76 -0.85 -4.98
N TYR A 31 5.47 -0.06 -3.93
CA TYR A 31 6.46 0.80 -3.29
C TYR A 31 7.63 0.01 -2.69
N ARG A 32 7.36 -1.09 -1.97
CA ARG A 32 8.39 -1.94 -1.38
C ARG A 32 9.28 -2.58 -2.46
N ASN A 33 8.67 -3.06 -3.55
CA ASN A 33 9.41 -3.71 -4.63
C ASN A 33 10.25 -2.68 -5.42
N ALA A 34 9.81 -1.41 -5.47
CA ALA A 34 10.60 -0.32 -6.05
C ALA A 34 11.87 -0.01 -5.23
N ASP A 35 11.81 -0.15 -3.89
CA ASP A 35 13.00 -0.05 -3.03
C ASP A 35 13.97 -1.23 -3.24
N GLU A 36 13.46 -2.41 -3.61
CA GLU A 36 14.25 -3.63 -3.85
C GLU A 36 14.90 -3.64 -5.26
N PHE A 37 14.29 -2.96 -6.23
CA PHE A 37 14.79 -2.81 -7.61
C PHE A 37 14.77 -1.34 -8.06
N PRO A 38 15.72 -0.50 -7.58
CA PRO A 38 15.75 0.94 -7.84
C PRO A 38 15.91 1.33 -9.32
N GLY A 39 16.19 0.37 -10.21
CA GLY A 39 16.37 0.58 -11.65
C GLY A 39 15.15 0.31 -12.54
N GLU A 40 14.15 -0.45 -12.08
CA GLU A 40 13.02 -0.88 -12.93
C GLU A 40 11.70 -0.12 -12.66
N ALA A 41 11.55 0.49 -11.49
CA ALA A 41 10.32 1.20 -11.11
C ALA A 41 10.17 2.62 -11.70
N ARG A 42 10.97 2.99 -12.71
CA ARG A 42 11.01 4.33 -13.31
C ARG A 42 10.39 4.47 -14.70
N TYR A 43 9.68 3.47 -15.21
CA TYR A 43 8.95 3.56 -16.48
C TYR A 43 7.44 3.38 -16.28
#